data_AF-A0A1G8KFR0-F1
#
_entry.id   AF-A0A1G8KFR0-F1
#
_cell.length_a   1.000
_cell.length_b   1.000
_cell.length_c   1.000
_cell.angle_alpha   90.00
_cell.angle_beta   90.00
_cell.angle_gamma   90.00
#
_symmetry.space_group_name_H-M   'P 1'
#
loop_
_entity.id
_entity.type
_entity.pdbx_description
1 polymer ?
#
loop_
_entity_poly.entity_id
_entity_poly.type
_entity_poly.pdbx_seq_one_letter_code
_entity_poly.pdbx_strand_id
1 'polypeptide(L)'
;MSKKVPRLTKLSAEHRAILVNVREKWLHVPEATGPADREQAELGVADAYRLAGLPEPGRIEWVDSPMAAAIAVARHREDSVRREIQAVGGWPEWGDLWETTSWQITEQVETPLRIGERIGKVLKDEVYELLTTTRWNDLGLPEEAHRPSEAGMLKDGAVLGQHDVAQLAMQEAFRGLGLIDAPPADGLARVARSAGWWWPLRGTAVLTERPVELHLDAYGQPHHEHGPAVVYPDGFGVHAWQGSRVPEHVITGQVTGAQWLAEPRGEVRLIIAERMGYQWLLDQVPKIRMGAGLWCVRDPDSSDDGVSGSWVAPEDIWLLETQDGPRRVPPDVKNAKAAAKWLRKSGEDYRPPTPSY
;
A
#
# COMPACT_ATOMS: atom_id res chain seq x y z
N MET A 1 7.61 -37.23 -13.99
CA MET A 1 8.52 -36.50 -14.89
C MET A 1 8.12 -35.03 -14.82
N SER A 2 8.96 -34.16 -14.24
CA SER A 2 8.67 -32.73 -14.20
C SER A 2 8.66 -32.20 -15.64
N LYS A 3 7.53 -31.66 -16.12
CA LYS A 3 7.47 -30.97 -17.42
C LYS A 3 8.48 -29.83 -17.35
N LYS A 4 9.46 -29.85 -18.25
CA LYS A 4 10.45 -28.77 -18.36
C LYS A 4 9.70 -27.50 -18.76
N VAL A 5 9.59 -26.53 -17.85
CA VAL A 5 8.90 -25.27 -18.10
C VAL A 5 9.58 -24.55 -19.28
N PRO A 6 8.82 -24.07 -20.29
CA PRO A 6 9.39 -23.34 -21.41
C PRO A 6 10.09 -22.06 -20.94
N ARG A 7 11.33 -21.83 -21.38
CA ARG A 7 12.04 -20.55 -21.14
C ARG A 7 11.70 -19.58 -22.27
N LEU A 8 10.99 -18.50 -21.98
CA LEU A 8 10.67 -17.46 -22.96
C LEU A 8 11.72 -16.35 -22.90
N THR A 9 12.64 -16.33 -23.86
CA THR A 9 13.65 -15.26 -23.97
C THR A 9 13.09 -14.01 -24.65
N LYS A 10 12.04 -14.15 -25.47
CA LYS A 10 11.35 -13.04 -26.14
C LYS A 10 9.86 -13.33 -26.29
N LEU A 11 9.03 -12.30 -26.10
CA LEU A 11 7.58 -12.40 -26.31
C LEU A 11 7.21 -12.27 -27.80
N SER A 12 6.47 -13.25 -28.31
CA SER A 12 5.85 -13.24 -29.64
C SER A 12 4.66 -12.27 -29.67
N ALA A 13 4.11 -12.01 -30.87
CA ALA A 13 2.89 -11.22 -31.00
C ALA A 13 1.69 -11.86 -30.27
N GLU A 14 1.59 -13.20 -30.32
CA GLU A 14 0.56 -13.97 -29.61
C GLU A 14 0.72 -13.87 -28.09
N HIS A 15 1.96 -14.02 -27.57
CA HIS A 15 2.22 -13.83 -26.14
C HIS A 15 1.81 -12.43 -25.68
N ARG A 16 2.14 -11.39 -26.46
CA ARG A 16 1.74 -10.00 -26.14
C ARG A 16 0.23 -9.82 -26.14
N ALA A 17 -0.49 -10.43 -27.10
CA ALA A 17 -1.95 -10.37 -27.14
C ALA A 17 -2.58 -11.01 -25.88
N ILE A 18 -2.05 -12.14 -25.42
CA ILE A 18 -2.46 -12.77 -24.16
C ILE A 18 -2.24 -11.83 -22.97
N LEU A 19 -1.05 -11.25 -22.86
CA LEU A 19 -0.71 -10.34 -21.75
C LEU A 19 -1.56 -9.07 -21.75
N VAL A 20 -1.83 -8.49 -22.92
CA VAL A 20 -2.73 -7.34 -23.05
C VAL A 20 -4.13 -7.71 -22.58
N ASN A 21 -4.71 -8.82 -23.06
CA ASN A 21 -6.04 -9.25 -22.64
C ASN A 21 -6.13 -9.46 -21.12
N VAL A 22 -5.09 -10.04 -20.52
CA VAL A 22 -5.00 -10.18 -19.06
C VAL A 22 -4.96 -8.80 -18.39
N ARG A 23 -4.05 -7.91 -18.80
CA ARG A 23 -3.95 -6.56 -18.21
C ARG A 23 -5.29 -5.82 -18.28
N GLU A 24 -5.92 -5.74 -19.46
CA GLU A 24 -7.18 -5.00 -19.64
C GLU A 24 -8.32 -5.55 -18.76
N LYS A 25 -8.35 -6.87 -18.54
CA LYS A 25 -9.32 -7.52 -17.64
C LYS A 25 -9.20 -7.09 -16.18
N TRP A 26 -8.00 -6.68 -15.75
CA TRP A 26 -7.68 -6.40 -14.35
C TRP A 26 -7.46 -4.92 -14.05
N LEU A 27 -7.23 -4.09 -15.07
CA LEU A 27 -6.77 -2.71 -14.93
C LEU A 27 -7.66 -1.85 -14.01
N HIS A 28 -8.97 -2.03 -14.11
CA HIS A 28 -9.94 -1.22 -13.35
C HIS A 28 -10.30 -1.78 -11.97
N VAL A 29 -9.88 -3.01 -11.66
CA VAL A 29 -10.30 -3.70 -10.42
C VAL A 29 -9.78 -3.00 -9.16
N PRO A 30 -8.52 -2.53 -9.08
CA PRO A 30 -8.02 -1.79 -7.91
C PRO A 30 -8.80 -0.52 -7.60
N GLU A 31 -9.33 0.12 -8.63
CA GLU A 31 -9.98 1.43 -8.56
C GLU A 31 -11.50 1.31 -8.38
N ALA A 32 -12.03 0.08 -8.35
CA ALA A 32 -13.45 -0.16 -8.21
C ALA A 32 -13.96 0.40 -6.86
N THR A 33 -15.00 1.22 -6.96
CA THR A 33 -15.72 1.81 -5.82
C THR A 33 -17.21 1.48 -5.89
N GLY A 34 -17.92 1.70 -4.80
CA GLY A 34 -19.36 1.42 -4.68
C GLY A 34 -19.67 0.05 -4.06
N PRO A 35 -20.94 -0.38 -4.08
CA PRO A 35 -21.33 -1.62 -3.40
C PRO A 35 -20.64 -2.85 -3.99
N ALA A 36 -20.33 -3.80 -3.13
CA ALA A 36 -19.88 -5.12 -3.53
C ALA A 36 -21.00 -5.88 -4.26
N ASP A 37 -20.61 -6.69 -5.24
CA ASP A 37 -21.47 -7.73 -5.79
C ASP A 37 -21.39 -8.94 -4.85
N ARG A 38 -22.24 -8.92 -3.81
CA ARG A 38 -22.18 -9.90 -2.74
C ARG A 38 -22.39 -11.32 -3.25
N GLU A 39 -23.32 -11.53 -4.18
CA GLU A 39 -23.59 -12.85 -4.76
C GLU A 39 -22.34 -13.42 -5.46
N GLN A 40 -21.69 -12.62 -6.30
CA GLN A 40 -20.47 -13.06 -6.98
C GLN A 40 -19.31 -13.28 -5.99
N ALA A 41 -19.20 -12.45 -4.95
CA ALA A 41 -18.17 -12.63 -3.93
C ALA A 41 -18.36 -13.93 -3.16
N GLU A 42 -19.57 -14.24 -2.73
CA GLU A 42 -19.89 -15.46 -1.98
C GLU A 42 -19.63 -16.73 -2.81
N LEU A 43 -20.01 -16.72 -4.10
CA LEU A 43 -19.63 -17.79 -5.03
C LEU A 43 -18.11 -17.94 -5.16
N GLY A 44 -17.39 -16.82 -5.20
CA GLY A 44 -15.93 -16.80 -5.29
C GLY A 44 -15.26 -17.37 -4.06
N VAL A 45 -15.81 -17.08 -2.87
CA VAL A 45 -15.38 -17.67 -1.59
C VAL A 45 -15.60 -19.18 -1.62
N ALA A 46 -16.79 -19.65 -1.99
CA ALA A 46 -17.07 -21.09 -2.08
C ALA A 46 -16.11 -21.80 -3.04
N ASP A 47 -15.87 -21.23 -4.22
CA ASP A 47 -14.92 -21.76 -5.21
C ASP A 47 -13.48 -21.81 -4.65
N ALA A 48 -13.05 -20.79 -3.91
CA ALA A 48 -11.72 -20.72 -3.31
C ALA A 48 -11.53 -21.80 -2.22
N TYR A 49 -12.51 -22.01 -1.35
CA TYR A 49 -12.47 -23.08 -0.34
C TYR A 49 -12.48 -24.47 -0.98
N ARG A 50 -13.34 -24.68 -1.98
CA ARG A 50 -13.43 -25.96 -2.69
C ARG A 50 -12.12 -26.29 -3.41
N LEU A 51 -11.50 -25.32 -4.06
CA LEU A 51 -10.20 -25.49 -4.69
C LEU A 51 -9.12 -25.84 -3.65
N ALA A 52 -9.21 -25.28 -2.44
CA ALA A 52 -8.32 -25.58 -1.33
C ALA A 52 -8.58 -26.94 -0.66
N GLY A 53 -9.61 -27.68 -1.08
CA GLY A 53 -10.03 -28.92 -0.43
C GLY A 53 -10.61 -28.71 0.97
N LEU A 54 -11.08 -27.49 1.26
CA LEU A 54 -11.66 -27.12 2.54
C LEU A 54 -13.20 -27.16 2.46
N PRO A 55 -13.90 -27.46 3.58
CA PRO A 55 -15.33 -27.26 3.67
C PRO A 55 -15.69 -25.78 3.45
N GLU A 56 -16.72 -25.51 2.66
CA GLU A 56 -17.22 -24.14 2.46
C GLU A 56 -17.65 -23.53 3.81
N PRO A 57 -17.45 -22.21 4.01
CA PRO A 57 -17.86 -21.56 5.26
C PRO A 57 -19.38 -21.61 5.42
N GLY A 58 -19.85 -22.03 6.60
CA GLY A 58 -21.27 -22.11 6.91
C GLY A 58 -21.91 -20.74 7.17
N ARG A 59 -21.09 -19.69 7.38
CA ARG A 59 -21.51 -18.31 7.57
C ARG A 59 -20.64 -17.35 6.77
N ILE A 60 -21.30 -16.40 6.11
CA ILE A 60 -20.65 -15.26 5.47
C ILE A 60 -21.09 -13.99 6.19
N GLU A 61 -20.13 -13.24 6.70
CA GLU A 61 -20.34 -11.99 7.43
C GLU A 61 -19.87 -10.82 6.58
N TRP A 62 -20.80 -9.94 6.21
CA TRP A 62 -20.52 -8.71 5.50
C TRP A 62 -20.38 -7.55 6.47
N VAL A 63 -19.34 -6.76 6.27
CA VAL A 63 -19.08 -5.53 7.01
C VAL A 63 -18.67 -4.41 6.06
N ASP A 64 -18.79 -3.18 6.52
CA ASP A 64 -18.65 -2.02 5.66
C ASP A 64 -17.19 -1.66 5.36
N SER A 65 -16.23 -1.98 6.23
CA SER A 65 -14.82 -1.59 6.04
C SER A 65 -13.81 -2.65 6.52
N PRO A 66 -12.54 -2.58 6.05
CA PRO A 66 -11.45 -3.39 6.58
C PRO A 66 -11.24 -3.27 8.09
N MET A 67 -11.51 -2.09 8.66
CA MET A 67 -11.46 -1.89 10.11
C MET A 67 -12.61 -2.65 10.80
N ALA A 68 -13.84 -2.52 10.31
CA ALA A 68 -14.98 -3.28 10.82
C ALA A 68 -14.74 -4.80 10.70
N ALA A 69 -14.08 -5.25 9.63
CA ALA A 69 -13.71 -6.65 9.46
C ALA A 69 -12.66 -7.11 10.46
N ALA A 70 -11.62 -6.31 10.72
CA ALA A 70 -10.64 -6.62 11.74
C ALA A 70 -11.31 -6.79 13.13
N ILE A 71 -12.24 -5.90 13.49
CA ILE A 71 -13.03 -5.99 14.73
C ILE A 71 -13.89 -7.27 14.74
N ALA A 72 -14.55 -7.60 13.62
CA ALA A 72 -15.38 -8.80 13.50
C ALA A 72 -14.53 -10.08 13.64
N VAL A 73 -13.41 -10.16 12.91
CA VAL A 73 -12.46 -11.27 12.96
C VAL A 73 -11.92 -11.49 14.36
N ALA A 74 -11.63 -10.43 15.13
CA ALA A 74 -11.16 -10.53 16.50
C ALA A 74 -12.18 -11.18 17.47
N ARG A 75 -13.46 -11.24 17.09
CA ARG A 75 -14.52 -11.91 17.87
C ARG A 75 -14.67 -13.39 17.55
N HIS A 76 -14.14 -13.83 16.41
CA HIS A 76 -14.12 -15.23 16.02
C HIS A 76 -13.06 -16.00 16.82
N ARG A 77 -13.24 -17.32 16.93
CA ARG A 77 -12.31 -18.23 17.64
C ARG A 77 -11.69 -19.26 16.69
N GLU A 78 -12.17 -19.29 15.46
CA GLU A 78 -11.76 -20.18 14.38
C GLU A 78 -10.42 -19.75 13.79
N ASP A 79 -9.62 -20.74 13.39
CA ASP A 79 -8.36 -20.47 12.71
C ASP A 79 -8.58 -19.90 11.30
N SER A 80 -7.71 -18.97 10.92
CA SER A 80 -7.58 -18.55 9.52
C SER A 80 -7.09 -19.69 8.64
N VAL A 81 -7.72 -19.85 7.48
CA VAL A 81 -7.33 -20.82 6.43
C VAL A 81 -6.75 -20.13 5.19
N ARG A 82 -6.30 -18.87 5.35
CA ARG A 82 -5.73 -18.08 4.25
C ARG A 82 -4.57 -18.79 3.57
N ARG A 83 -3.68 -19.43 4.34
CA ARG A 83 -2.48 -20.09 3.79
C ARG A 83 -2.85 -21.24 2.87
N GLU A 84 -3.82 -22.05 3.26
CA GLU A 84 -4.36 -23.14 2.45
C GLU A 84 -5.02 -22.62 1.16
N ILE A 85 -5.81 -21.56 1.26
CA ILE A 85 -6.44 -20.92 0.09
C ILE A 85 -5.39 -20.30 -0.83
N GLN A 86 -4.35 -19.67 -0.30
CA GLN A 86 -3.28 -19.11 -1.12
C GLN A 86 -2.47 -20.23 -1.79
N ALA A 87 -2.12 -21.30 -1.08
CA ALA A 87 -1.29 -22.39 -1.61
C ALA A 87 -1.84 -23.02 -2.90
N VAL A 88 -3.17 -23.16 -3.01
CA VAL A 88 -3.82 -23.73 -4.20
C VAL A 88 -3.95 -22.78 -5.38
N GLY A 89 -3.67 -21.49 -5.19
CA GLY A 89 -3.59 -20.51 -6.28
C GLY A 89 -2.45 -20.79 -7.27
N GLY A 90 -1.63 -21.82 -7.01
CA GLY A 90 -0.58 -22.26 -7.91
C GLY A 90 0.63 -21.35 -7.87
N TRP A 91 0.89 -20.74 -6.71
CA TRP A 91 1.99 -19.80 -6.55
C TRP A 91 3.30 -20.52 -6.76
N PRO A 92 4.08 -20.06 -7.74
CA PRO A 92 5.37 -20.62 -7.94
C PRO A 92 6.36 -20.36 -6.75
N GLU A 93 6.91 -21.41 -6.10
CA GLU A 93 8.27 -21.37 -5.48
C GLU A 93 9.36 -21.60 -6.56
N TRP A 94 9.83 -20.57 -7.28
CA TRP A 94 10.71 -20.80 -8.45
C TRP A 94 11.91 -19.86 -8.45
N GLY A 95 13.10 -20.46 -8.59
CA GLY A 95 14.38 -19.78 -8.88
C GLY A 95 14.45 -19.31 -10.34
N ASP A 96 15.39 -19.84 -11.13
CA ASP A 96 15.88 -19.38 -12.46
C ASP A 96 14.84 -18.91 -13.52
N LEU A 97 13.54 -19.21 -13.38
CA LEU A 97 12.48 -18.69 -14.25
C LEU A 97 12.27 -17.17 -14.06
N TRP A 98 12.49 -16.66 -12.84
CA TRP A 98 12.30 -15.24 -12.49
C TRP A 98 13.26 -14.32 -13.27
N GLU A 99 14.52 -14.74 -13.45
CA GLU A 99 15.56 -13.85 -13.97
C GLU A 99 15.46 -13.52 -15.46
N THR A 100 14.79 -14.33 -16.29
CA THR A 100 14.84 -14.14 -17.76
C THR A 100 13.51 -13.86 -18.44
N THR A 101 12.39 -14.34 -17.90
CA THR A 101 11.06 -14.16 -18.50
C THR A 101 10.20 -13.20 -17.67
N SER A 102 10.40 -13.14 -16.36
CA SER A 102 9.50 -12.39 -15.46
C SER A 102 9.46 -10.91 -15.77
N TRP A 103 10.62 -10.27 -15.98
CA TRP A 103 10.65 -8.81 -16.20
C TRP A 103 9.80 -8.34 -17.39
N GLN A 104 9.81 -9.06 -18.53
CA GLN A 104 8.99 -8.71 -19.71
C GLN A 104 7.48 -8.87 -19.47
N ILE A 105 7.10 -9.78 -18.56
CA ILE A 105 5.70 -10.02 -18.17
C ILE A 105 5.29 -9.01 -17.10
N THR A 106 6.12 -8.82 -16.06
CA THR A 106 5.96 -7.80 -15.02
C THR A 106 5.76 -6.43 -15.62
N GLU A 107 6.60 -6.01 -16.58
CA GLU A 107 6.46 -4.71 -17.26
C GLU A 107 5.08 -4.55 -17.95
N GLN A 108 4.53 -5.63 -18.51
CA GLN A 108 3.28 -5.58 -19.27
C GLN A 108 2.01 -5.84 -18.45
N VAL A 109 2.11 -6.49 -17.30
CA VAL A 109 0.94 -6.92 -16.50
C VAL A 109 1.02 -6.38 -15.07
N GLU A 110 2.08 -6.68 -14.33
CA GLU A 110 2.19 -6.31 -12.92
C GLU A 110 2.39 -4.81 -12.72
N THR A 111 3.34 -4.19 -13.44
CA THR A 111 3.68 -2.77 -13.30
C THR A 111 2.47 -1.84 -13.46
N PRO A 112 1.60 -2.01 -14.49
CA PRO A 112 0.36 -1.24 -14.60
C PRO A 112 -0.65 -1.47 -13.47
N LEU A 113 -0.59 -2.61 -12.78
CA LEU A 113 -1.51 -3.01 -11.72
C LEU A 113 -0.99 -2.70 -10.30
N ARG A 114 0.22 -2.12 -10.18
CA ARG A 114 0.82 -1.71 -8.88
C ARG A 114 0.00 -0.67 -8.13
N ILE A 115 -0.98 -0.03 -8.79
CA ILE A 115 -1.95 0.82 -8.11
C ILE A 115 -2.70 0.08 -7.00
N GLY A 116 -3.05 -1.20 -7.21
CA GLY A 116 -3.67 -2.04 -6.18
C GLY A 116 -2.79 -2.21 -4.94
N GLU A 117 -1.50 -2.49 -5.14
CA GLU A 117 -0.53 -2.63 -4.05
C GLU A 117 -0.35 -1.31 -3.27
N ARG A 118 -0.36 -0.17 -3.97
CA ARG A 118 -0.26 1.16 -3.34
C ARG A 118 -1.48 1.48 -2.48
N ILE A 119 -2.69 1.25 -3.00
CA ILE A 119 -3.93 1.44 -2.24
C ILE A 119 -4.00 0.45 -1.07
N GLY A 120 -3.71 -0.82 -1.33
CA GLY A 120 -3.68 -1.87 -0.32
C GLY A 120 -2.71 -1.57 0.82
N LYS A 121 -1.53 -1.01 0.50
CA LYS A 121 -0.53 -0.61 1.49
C LYS A 121 -1.04 0.47 2.44
N VAL A 122 -1.59 1.59 1.95
CA VAL A 122 -2.05 2.67 2.84
C VAL A 122 -3.19 2.20 3.75
N LEU A 123 -4.09 1.35 3.23
CA LEU A 123 -5.16 0.73 4.02
C LEU A 123 -4.62 -0.20 5.08
N LYS A 124 -3.64 -1.03 4.73
CA LYS A 124 -3.00 -2.00 5.63
C LYS A 124 -2.30 -1.26 6.77
N ASP A 125 -1.54 -0.22 6.45
CA ASP A 125 -0.85 0.60 7.43
C ASP A 125 -1.84 1.31 8.37
N GLU A 126 -2.95 1.88 7.86
CA GLU A 126 -3.98 2.51 8.70
C GLU A 126 -4.64 1.51 9.65
N VAL A 127 -5.14 0.39 9.11
CA VAL A 127 -5.79 -0.64 9.93
C VAL A 127 -4.80 -1.08 11.01
N TYR A 128 -3.56 -1.42 10.65
CA TYR A 128 -2.59 -1.95 11.59
C TYR A 128 -2.20 -0.98 12.70
N GLU A 129 -2.01 0.30 12.37
CA GLU A 129 -1.72 1.32 13.38
C GLU A 129 -2.88 1.46 14.37
N LEU A 130 -4.12 1.45 13.88
CA LEU A 130 -5.30 1.51 14.74
C LEU A 130 -5.47 0.26 15.61
N LEU A 131 -5.01 -0.92 15.16
CA LEU A 131 -5.01 -2.14 15.98
C LEU A 131 -3.90 -2.15 17.05
N THR A 132 -2.75 -1.49 16.82
CA THR A 132 -1.60 -1.52 17.75
C THR A 132 -1.55 -0.34 18.72
N THR A 133 -2.42 0.66 18.57
CA THR A 133 -2.50 1.81 19.49
C THR A 133 -3.48 1.54 20.64
N THR A 134 -3.44 2.39 21.67
CA THR A 134 -4.28 2.32 22.89
C THR A 134 -5.80 2.22 22.61
N ARG A 135 -6.24 2.54 21.39
CA ARG A 135 -7.62 2.41 20.91
C ARG A 135 -8.16 0.98 20.90
N TRP A 136 -7.30 -0.05 20.88
CA TRP A 136 -7.76 -1.45 20.91
C TRP A 136 -8.63 -1.75 22.14
N ASN A 137 -8.23 -1.22 23.31
CA ASN A 137 -8.99 -1.37 24.55
C ASN A 137 -10.29 -0.55 24.53
N ASP A 138 -10.29 0.63 23.89
CA ASP A 138 -11.46 1.50 23.79
C ASP A 138 -12.57 0.91 22.90
N LEU A 139 -12.24 -0.04 22.01
CA LEU A 139 -13.19 -0.74 21.15
C LEU A 139 -13.96 -1.87 21.85
N GLY A 140 -13.76 -2.06 23.16
CA GLY A 140 -14.49 -3.05 23.97
C GLY A 140 -14.19 -4.50 23.57
N LEU A 141 -13.04 -4.74 22.94
CA LEU A 141 -12.57 -6.07 22.56
C LEU A 141 -11.96 -6.76 23.79
N PRO A 142 -12.12 -8.09 23.93
CA PRO A 142 -11.65 -8.81 25.11
C PRO A 142 -10.14 -8.70 25.27
N GLU A 143 -9.68 -8.56 26.52
CA GLU A 143 -8.27 -8.49 26.95
C GLU A 143 -7.42 -9.68 26.43
N GLU A 144 -8.08 -10.76 26.02
CA GLU A 144 -7.49 -12.01 25.54
C GLU A 144 -6.97 -11.97 24.09
N ALA A 145 -7.21 -10.91 23.30
CA ALA A 145 -6.71 -10.78 21.91
C ALA A 145 -5.17 -10.65 21.78
N HIS A 146 -4.44 -10.97 22.84
CA HIS A 146 -3.00 -10.82 22.99
C HIS A 146 -2.20 -12.07 22.63
N ARG A 147 -2.79 -13.10 22.02
CA ARG A 147 -1.93 -14.16 21.45
C ARG A 147 -1.28 -13.62 20.17
N PRO A 148 0.03 -13.80 19.97
CA PRO A 148 0.70 -13.45 18.71
C PRO A 148 0.02 -14.04 17.45
N SER A 149 -0.72 -15.15 17.61
CA SER A 149 -1.56 -15.74 16.56
C SER A 149 -2.78 -14.91 16.16
N GLU A 150 -3.35 -14.09 17.04
CA GLU A 150 -4.56 -13.28 16.78
C GLU A 150 -4.20 -11.96 16.10
N ALA A 151 -3.13 -11.28 16.55
CA ALA A 151 -2.56 -10.16 15.81
C ALA A 151 -2.04 -10.60 14.42
N GLY A 152 -1.50 -11.82 14.32
CA GLY A 152 -1.13 -12.45 13.05
C GLY A 152 -2.34 -12.79 12.17
N MET A 153 -3.51 -13.13 12.72
CA MET A 153 -4.74 -13.34 11.92
C MET A 153 -5.34 -12.01 11.43
N LEU A 154 -5.27 -10.96 12.24
CA LEU A 154 -5.74 -9.63 11.85
C LEU A 154 -4.83 -8.99 10.80
N LYS A 155 -3.52 -9.17 10.95
CA LYS A 155 -2.52 -8.66 10.01
C LYS A 155 -2.38 -9.57 8.80
N ASP A 156 -2.01 -10.81 9.02
CA ASP A 156 -1.61 -11.74 7.96
C ASP A 156 -2.73 -12.71 7.57
N GLY A 157 -3.94 -12.60 8.11
CA GLY A 157 -5.09 -13.44 7.73
C GLY A 157 -5.94 -12.88 6.59
N ALA A 158 -5.79 -11.60 6.23
CA ALA A 158 -6.57 -10.97 5.17
C ALA A 158 -6.10 -11.39 3.77
N VAL A 159 -7.02 -11.73 2.88
CA VAL A 159 -6.80 -11.69 1.43
C VAL A 159 -7.19 -10.29 0.96
N LEU A 160 -6.27 -9.54 0.35
CA LEU A 160 -6.51 -8.11 0.06
C LEU A 160 -7.40 -7.89 -1.19
N GLY A 161 -7.89 -8.98 -1.79
CA GLY A 161 -8.93 -8.98 -2.81
C GLY A 161 -8.60 -8.04 -3.96
N GLN A 162 -9.40 -6.99 -4.14
CA GLN A 162 -9.22 -5.96 -5.17
C GLN A 162 -7.83 -5.28 -5.17
N HIS A 163 -7.10 -5.33 -4.06
CA HIS A 163 -5.76 -4.74 -3.93
C HIS A 163 -4.60 -5.73 -4.14
N ASP A 164 -4.87 -7.04 -4.30
CA ASP A 164 -3.87 -8.09 -4.64
C ASP A 164 -3.95 -8.52 -6.13
N VAL A 165 -4.58 -7.72 -7.00
CA VAL A 165 -4.90 -8.12 -8.39
C VAL A 165 -3.68 -8.31 -9.28
N ALA A 166 -2.57 -7.62 -9.01
CA ALA A 166 -1.34 -7.78 -9.78
C ALA A 166 -0.85 -9.24 -9.70
N GLN A 167 -0.94 -9.83 -8.51
CA GLN A 167 -0.64 -11.24 -8.27
C GLN A 167 -1.56 -12.15 -9.09
N LEU A 168 -2.87 -11.92 -9.05
CA LEU A 168 -3.87 -12.74 -9.76
C LEU A 168 -3.75 -12.62 -11.28
N ALA A 169 -3.45 -11.42 -11.78
CA ALA A 169 -3.19 -11.16 -13.18
C ALA A 169 -1.90 -11.86 -13.64
N MET A 170 -0.84 -11.84 -12.83
CA MET A 170 0.39 -12.59 -13.11
C MET A 170 0.12 -14.10 -13.19
N GLN A 171 -0.63 -14.66 -12.25
CA GLN A 171 -1.02 -16.08 -12.31
C GLN A 171 -1.76 -16.41 -13.62
N GLU A 172 -2.74 -15.58 -13.99
CA GLU A 172 -3.52 -15.74 -15.22
C GLU A 172 -2.63 -15.62 -16.48
N ALA A 173 -1.70 -14.66 -16.50
CA ALA A 173 -0.74 -14.47 -17.58
C ALA A 173 0.19 -15.68 -17.75
N PHE A 174 0.80 -16.16 -16.66
CA PHE A 174 1.71 -17.30 -16.70
C PHE A 174 0.98 -18.57 -17.16
N ARG A 175 -0.25 -18.79 -16.71
CA ARG A 175 -1.09 -19.90 -17.16
C ARG A 175 -1.47 -19.77 -18.64
N GLY A 176 -1.88 -18.58 -19.07
CA GLY A 176 -2.25 -18.30 -20.47
C GLY A 176 -1.08 -18.48 -21.44
N LEU A 177 0.15 -18.24 -20.98
CA LEU A 177 1.39 -18.50 -21.72
C LEU A 177 1.87 -19.96 -21.63
N GLY A 178 1.19 -20.83 -20.89
CA GLY A 178 1.59 -22.22 -20.67
C GLY A 178 2.86 -22.38 -19.85
N LEU A 179 3.22 -21.38 -19.02
CA LEU A 179 4.40 -21.38 -18.16
C LEU A 179 4.18 -22.11 -16.83
N ILE A 180 2.93 -22.18 -16.38
CA ILE A 180 2.55 -22.92 -15.17
C ILE A 180 1.42 -23.89 -15.49
N ASP A 181 1.46 -25.05 -14.81
CA ASP A 181 0.41 -26.07 -14.84
C ASP A 181 -0.30 -26.05 -13.48
N ALA A 182 -1.03 -24.96 -13.23
CA ALA A 182 -1.75 -24.69 -11.99
C ALA A 182 -3.25 -24.53 -12.25
N PRO A 183 -4.12 -24.94 -11.32
CA PRO A 183 -5.54 -24.65 -11.44
C PRO A 183 -5.75 -23.12 -11.45
N PRO A 184 -6.77 -22.64 -12.19
CA PRO A 184 -7.07 -21.22 -12.19
C PRO A 184 -7.53 -20.78 -10.78
N ALA A 185 -7.02 -19.65 -10.31
CA ALA A 185 -7.44 -19.04 -9.05
C ALA A 185 -8.80 -18.31 -9.20
N ASP A 186 -9.77 -18.93 -9.89
CA ASP A 186 -11.01 -18.29 -10.33
C ASP A 186 -11.86 -17.80 -9.15
N GLY A 187 -11.86 -18.52 -8.03
CA GLY A 187 -12.55 -18.08 -6.81
C GLY A 187 -11.97 -16.78 -6.24
N LEU A 188 -10.65 -16.74 -6.01
CA LEU A 188 -9.94 -15.52 -5.59
C LEU A 188 -10.14 -14.37 -6.58
N ALA A 189 -10.09 -14.68 -7.88
CA ALA A 189 -10.30 -13.71 -8.93
C ALA A 189 -11.72 -13.15 -8.96
N ARG A 190 -12.72 -13.99 -8.69
CA ARG A 190 -14.11 -13.56 -8.59
C ARG A 190 -14.29 -12.66 -7.38
N VAL A 191 -13.76 -13.01 -6.20
CA VAL A 191 -13.84 -12.14 -5.01
C VAL A 191 -13.17 -10.80 -5.25
N ALA A 192 -11.95 -10.77 -5.80
CA ALA A 192 -11.24 -9.52 -6.10
C ALA A 192 -12.04 -8.59 -7.04
N ARG A 193 -12.80 -9.16 -8.00
CA ARG A 193 -13.66 -8.40 -8.91
C ARG A 193 -15.04 -8.07 -8.34
N SER A 194 -15.44 -8.61 -7.20
CA SER A 194 -16.79 -8.43 -6.64
C SER A 194 -16.84 -7.77 -5.27
N ALA A 195 -15.75 -7.78 -4.48
CA ALA A 195 -15.71 -7.23 -3.13
C ALA A 195 -14.35 -6.59 -2.78
N GLY A 196 -14.24 -6.05 -1.57
CA GLY A 196 -12.99 -5.56 -0.99
C GLY A 196 -12.12 -6.70 -0.44
N TRP A 197 -11.56 -6.48 0.73
CA TRP A 197 -10.79 -7.47 1.48
C TRP A 197 -11.69 -8.52 2.09
N TRP A 198 -11.11 -9.67 2.40
CA TRP A 198 -11.82 -10.72 3.12
C TRP A 198 -10.90 -11.61 3.95
N TRP A 199 -11.45 -12.19 5.01
CA TRP A 199 -10.76 -13.07 5.95
C TRP A 199 -11.38 -14.46 5.91
N PRO A 200 -10.68 -15.45 5.34
CA PRO A 200 -11.13 -16.83 5.36
C PRO A 200 -10.79 -17.51 6.69
N LEU A 201 -11.81 -17.97 7.42
CA LEU A 201 -11.69 -18.80 8.63
C LEU A 201 -12.27 -20.19 8.39
N ARG A 202 -12.00 -21.16 9.27
CA ARG A 202 -12.42 -22.57 9.08
C ARG A 202 -13.94 -22.79 8.93
N GLY A 203 -14.79 -21.90 9.46
CA GLY A 203 -16.26 -22.00 9.37
C GLY A 203 -16.98 -20.72 8.96
N THR A 204 -16.26 -19.60 8.91
CA THR A 204 -16.81 -18.27 8.60
C THR A 204 -15.90 -17.58 7.59
N ALA A 205 -16.46 -16.80 6.68
CA ALA A 205 -15.71 -15.80 5.92
C ALA A 205 -16.24 -14.40 6.25
N VAL A 206 -15.34 -13.47 6.58
CA VAL A 206 -15.69 -12.05 6.79
C VAL A 206 -15.28 -11.27 5.56
N LEU A 207 -16.23 -10.60 4.90
CA LEU A 207 -16.01 -9.84 3.66
C LEU A 207 -16.32 -8.36 3.90
N THR A 208 -15.57 -7.52 3.20
CA THR A 208 -15.77 -6.07 3.21
C THR A 208 -16.45 -5.59 1.94
N GLU A 209 -17.30 -4.58 2.08
CA GLU A 209 -17.67 -3.70 0.97
C GLU A 209 -16.42 -3.07 0.32
N ARG A 210 -16.60 -2.41 -0.83
CA ARG A 210 -15.52 -1.59 -1.42
C ARG A 210 -15.51 -0.19 -0.84
N PRO A 211 -14.44 0.58 -1.06
CA PRO A 211 -14.51 2.03 -0.86
C PRO A 211 -15.68 2.64 -1.65
N VAL A 212 -16.32 3.64 -1.07
CA VAL A 212 -17.31 4.49 -1.75
C VAL A 212 -16.64 5.68 -2.45
N GLU A 213 -15.47 6.10 -1.96
CA GLU A 213 -14.66 7.15 -2.58
C GLU A 213 -13.20 6.72 -2.63
N LEU A 214 -12.54 7.05 -3.74
CA LEU A 214 -11.12 6.81 -3.97
C LEU A 214 -10.54 7.99 -4.75
N HIS A 215 -9.51 8.63 -4.19
CA HIS A 215 -8.80 9.76 -4.77
C HIS A 215 -7.33 9.40 -4.98
N LEU A 216 -6.86 9.64 -6.20
CA LEU A 216 -5.54 9.27 -6.66
C LEU A 216 -4.87 10.48 -7.33
N ASP A 217 -3.54 10.55 -7.23
CA ASP A 217 -2.76 11.50 -8.01
C ASP A 217 -2.58 11.03 -9.47
N ALA A 218 -1.92 11.85 -10.29
CA ALA A 218 -1.66 11.55 -11.70
C ALA A 218 -0.77 10.31 -11.92
N TYR A 219 -0.13 9.78 -10.87
CA TYR A 219 0.70 8.58 -10.90
C TYR A 219 -0.03 7.35 -10.36
N GLY A 220 -1.31 7.47 -10.00
CA GLY A 220 -2.09 6.39 -9.42
C GLY A 220 -1.67 6.07 -7.99
N GLN A 221 -1.33 7.08 -7.18
CA GLN A 221 -1.06 6.94 -5.76
C GLN A 221 -2.20 7.54 -4.93
N PRO A 222 -2.61 6.93 -3.80
CA PRO A 222 -3.58 7.52 -2.89
C PRO A 222 -3.20 8.97 -2.51
N HIS A 223 -4.07 9.92 -2.82
CA HIS A 223 -3.83 11.34 -2.58
C HIS A 223 -5.13 12.14 -2.60
N HIS A 224 -5.32 13.00 -1.60
CA HIS A 224 -6.39 13.99 -1.61
C HIS A 224 -6.01 15.23 -0.79
N GLU A 225 -6.10 16.41 -1.39
CA GLU A 225 -5.61 17.65 -0.76
C GLU A 225 -6.52 18.19 0.35
N HIS A 226 -7.78 17.73 0.40
CA HIS A 226 -8.83 18.35 1.20
C HIS A 226 -9.60 17.38 2.10
N GLY A 227 -9.24 16.10 2.10
CA GLY A 227 -9.93 15.10 2.90
C GLY A 227 -9.29 13.71 2.77
N PRO A 228 -10.02 12.64 3.12
CA PRO A 228 -9.53 11.28 2.96
C PRO A 228 -9.30 10.94 1.49
N ALA A 229 -8.28 10.13 1.21
CA ALA A 229 -8.00 9.58 -0.10
C ALA A 229 -8.82 8.30 -0.37
N VAL A 230 -9.27 7.62 0.68
CA VAL A 230 -10.14 6.43 0.59
C VAL A 230 -11.23 6.57 1.64
N VAL A 231 -12.48 6.29 1.29
CA VAL A 231 -13.63 6.30 2.21
C VAL A 231 -14.45 5.04 2.03
N TYR A 232 -14.88 4.42 3.13
CA TYR A 232 -15.76 3.25 3.17
C TYR A 232 -17.19 3.62 3.64
N PRO A 233 -18.21 2.76 3.39
CA PRO A 233 -19.61 3.05 3.72
C PRO A 233 -19.89 3.43 5.18
N ASP A 234 -19.12 2.91 6.15
CA ASP A 234 -19.24 3.24 7.57
C ASP A 234 -18.54 4.54 7.98
N GLY A 235 -17.97 5.26 7.02
CA GLY A 235 -17.18 6.47 7.25
C GLY A 235 -15.74 6.22 7.64
N PHE A 236 -15.28 4.96 7.70
CA PHE A 236 -13.86 4.67 7.83
C PHE A 236 -13.11 5.25 6.62
N GLY A 237 -12.09 6.07 6.88
CA GLY A 237 -11.33 6.72 5.81
C GLY A 237 -9.85 6.80 6.11
N VAL A 238 -9.05 6.83 5.04
CA VAL A 238 -7.59 6.92 5.10
C VAL A 238 -7.15 8.23 4.44
N HIS A 239 -6.36 9.01 5.16
CA HIS A 239 -5.74 10.22 4.61
C HIS A 239 -4.38 9.88 4.02
N ALA A 240 -4.14 10.32 2.80
CA ALA A 240 -2.88 10.08 2.11
C ALA A 240 -2.47 11.28 1.28
N TRP A 241 -1.16 11.47 1.16
CA TRP A 241 -0.54 12.50 0.35
C TRP A 241 0.55 11.86 -0.52
N GLN A 242 0.32 11.80 -1.85
CA GLN A 242 1.28 11.26 -2.81
C GLN A 242 1.74 9.84 -2.45
N GLY A 243 0.78 8.98 -2.07
CA GLY A 243 1.04 7.59 -1.71
C GLY A 243 1.45 7.34 -0.26
N SER A 244 1.82 8.37 0.50
CA SER A 244 2.14 8.24 1.92
C SER A 244 0.91 8.45 2.79
N ARG A 245 0.64 7.52 3.71
CA ARG A 245 -0.40 7.69 4.74
C ARG A 245 0.00 8.82 5.69
N VAL A 246 -0.93 9.74 5.95
CA VAL A 246 -0.72 10.85 6.89
C VAL A 246 -1.89 10.95 7.88
N PRO A 247 -1.69 11.52 9.09
CA PRO A 247 -2.79 11.84 9.98
C PRO A 247 -3.76 12.84 9.33
N GLU A 248 -5.05 12.76 9.68
CA GLU A 248 -6.09 13.67 9.18
C GLU A 248 -5.71 15.15 9.31
N HIS A 249 -5.16 15.55 10.46
CA HIS A 249 -4.80 16.95 10.73
C HIS A 249 -3.71 17.50 9.79
N VAL A 250 -2.92 16.62 9.15
CA VAL A 250 -1.94 16.97 8.12
C VAL A 250 -2.62 17.34 6.79
N ILE A 251 -3.88 16.97 6.58
CA ILE A 251 -4.67 17.32 5.38
C ILE A 251 -5.69 18.42 5.68
N THR A 252 -6.43 18.31 6.77
CA THR A 252 -7.58 19.18 7.04
C THR A 252 -7.22 20.46 7.80
N GLY A 253 -6.05 20.51 8.44
CA GLY A 253 -5.67 21.58 9.37
C GLY A 253 -4.37 22.30 9.03
N GLN A 254 -4.12 23.36 9.79
CA GLN A 254 -2.77 23.92 9.99
C GLN A 254 -2.03 23.03 11.00
N VAL A 255 -0.76 22.76 10.73
CA VAL A 255 0.12 22.04 11.65
C VAL A 255 1.00 23.07 12.34
N THR A 256 1.29 22.87 13.63
CA THR A 256 2.21 23.71 14.41
C THR A 256 3.63 23.15 14.36
N GLY A 257 4.64 23.98 14.63
CA GLY A 257 6.03 23.49 14.75
C GLY A 257 6.21 22.42 15.84
N ALA A 258 5.43 22.49 16.92
CA ALA A 258 5.43 21.47 17.97
C ALA A 258 4.86 20.12 17.50
N GLN A 259 3.78 20.13 16.72
CA GLN A 259 3.25 18.92 16.10
C GLN A 259 4.21 18.33 15.07
N TRP A 260 4.90 19.18 14.30
CA TRP A 260 5.95 18.72 13.38
C TRP A 260 7.11 18.03 14.11
N LEU A 261 7.58 18.60 15.23
CA LEU A 261 8.63 18.01 16.07
C LEU A 261 8.19 16.70 16.74
N ALA A 262 6.89 16.55 17.01
CA ALA A 262 6.33 15.37 17.68
C ALA A 262 5.90 14.25 16.73
N GLU A 263 5.73 14.51 15.43
CA GLU A 263 5.41 13.50 14.44
C GLU A 263 6.61 12.53 14.32
N PRO A 264 6.44 11.22 14.59
CA PRO A 264 7.56 10.27 14.63
C PRO A 264 8.05 9.81 13.25
N ARG A 265 7.31 10.10 12.16
CA ARG A 265 7.71 9.67 10.80
C ARG A 265 8.34 10.82 10.03
N GLY A 266 9.61 10.67 9.67
CA GLY A 266 10.35 11.64 8.85
C GLY A 266 9.67 11.94 7.51
N GLU A 267 9.09 10.94 6.84
CA GLU A 267 8.34 11.15 5.61
C GLU A 267 7.13 12.10 5.81
N VAL A 268 6.42 11.99 6.93
CA VAL A 268 5.25 12.84 7.23
C VAL A 268 5.72 14.24 7.60
N ARG A 269 6.83 14.38 8.33
CA ARG A 269 7.47 15.68 8.59
C ARG A 269 7.84 16.40 7.29
N LEU A 270 8.37 15.68 6.30
CA LEU A 270 8.65 16.24 4.97
C LEU A 270 7.38 16.67 4.25
N ILE A 271 6.33 15.85 4.27
CA ILE A 271 5.03 16.21 3.68
C ILE A 271 4.46 17.47 4.32
N ILE A 272 4.52 17.59 5.65
CA ILE A 272 4.07 18.78 6.37
C ILE A 272 4.89 20.00 5.92
N ALA A 273 6.22 19.88 5.81
CA ALA A 273 7.08 20.98 5.39
C ALA A 273 6.79 21.42 3.94
N GLU A 274 6.56 20.48 3.02
CA GLU A 274 6.19 20.77 1.63
C GLU A 274 4.81 21.44 1.54
N ARG A 275 3.81 20.91 2.27
CA ARG A 275 2.43 21.42 2.25
C ARG A 275 2.30 22.80 2.91
N MET A 276 2.95 23.01 4.05
CA MET A 276 2.90 24.30 4.76
C MET A 276 3.82 25.35 4.13
N GLY A 277 4.80 24.89 3.35
CA GLY A 277 5.84 25.72 2.75
C GLY A 277 7.06 25.86 3.66
N TYR A 278 8.23 25.97 3.02
CA TYR A 278 9.50 26.05 3.75
C TYR A 278 9.70 27.34 4.54
N GLN A 279 9.00 28.43 4.17
CA GLN A 279 8.98 29.64 4.98
C GLN A 279 8.33 29.39 6.35
N TRP A 280 7.16 28.72 6.36
CA TRP A 280 6.51 28.28 7.60
C TRP A 280 7.46 27.41 8.43
N LEU A 281 8.20 26.50 7.80
CA LEU A 281 9.14 25.63 8.52
C LEU A 281 10.23 26.44 9.23
N LEU A 282 10.85 27.39 8.53
CA LEU A 282 11.86 28.27 9.13
C LEU A 282 11.28 29.13 10.26
N ASP A 283 10.00 29.52 10.18
CA ASP A 283 9.37 30.37 11.18
C ASP A 283 8.90 29.60 12.42
N GLN A 284 8.50 28.33 12.26
CA GLN A 284 7.87 27.52 13.32
C GLN A 284 8.81 26.54 14.03
N VAL A 285 9.90 26.14 13.38
CA VAL A 285 10.77 25.06 13.87
C VAL A 285 12.18 25.60 14.14
N PRO A 286 12.89 25.12 15.19
CA PRO A 286 14.28 25.48 15.42
C PRO A 286 15.17 25.24 14.18
N LYS A 287 15.95 26.25 13.83
CA LYS A 287 16.83 26.25 12.65
C LYS A 287 18.25 26.67 13.00
N ILE A 288 19.21 26.09 12.31
CA ILE A 288 20.65 26.37 12.44
C ILE A 288 21.09 27.13 11.19
N ARG A 289 21.84 28.23 11.38
CA ARG A 289 22.42 28.97 10.27
C ARG A 289 23.69 28.26 9.78
N MET A 290 23.69 27.79 8.54
CA MET A 290 24.83 27.12 7.90
C MET A 290 25.66 28.05 7.01
N GLY A 291 25.13 29.24 6.70
CA GLY A 291 25.83 30.25 5.89
C GLY A 291 24.96 31.46 5.59
N ALA A 292 25.40 32.27 4.62
CA ALA A 292 24.60 33.38 4.11
C ALA A 292 23.34 32.85 3.38
N GLY A 293 22.17 33.01 4.00
CA GLY A 293 20.89 32.54 3.46
C GLY A 293 20.73 31.03 3.42
N LEU A 294 21.59 30.24 4.06
CA LEU A 294 21.49 28.78 4.12
C LEU A 294 21.18 28.33 5.54
N TRP A 295 20.12 27.56 5.69
CA TRP A 295 19.58 27.08 6.96
C TRP A 295 19.49 25.56 6.96
N CYS A 296 19.63 24.97 8.13
CA CYS A 296 19.38 23.56 8.38
C CYS A 296 18.33 23.45 9.49
N VAL A 297 17.24 22.74 9.21
CA VAL A 297 16.28 22.28 10.22
C VAL A 297 16.62 20.83 10.51
N ARG A 298 17.02 20.56 11.76
CA ARG A 298 17.37 19.20 12.18
C ARG A 298 16.11 18.36 12.24
N ASP A 299 16.17 17.21 11.58
CA ASP A 299 15.14 16.20 11.73
C ASP A 299 15.38 15.44 13.06
N PRO A 300 14.37 15.25 13.93
CA PRO A 300 14.56 14.58 15.22
C PRO A 300 15.16 13.17 15.13
N ASP A 301 14.95 12.48 14.01
CA ASP A 301 15.40 11.10 13.79
C ASP A 301 16.61 11.04 12.84
N SER A 302 17.23 12.18 12.48
CA SER A 302 18.47 12.18 11.71
C SER A 302 19.66 11.77 12.59
N SER A 303 19.78 10.48 12.87
CA SER A 303 21.00 9.89 13.44
C SER A 303 21.94 9.40 12.34
N ASP A 304 23.26 9.51 12.56
CA ASP A 304 24.29 8.82 11.74
C ASP A 304 24.12 7.28 11.80
N ASP A 305 23.41 6.79 12.82
CA ASP A 305 23.11 5.38 13.04
C ASP A 305 21.77 5.03 12.38
N GLY A 306 21.80 4.90 11.05
CA GLY A 306 20.62 4.65 10.23
C GLY A 306 19.97 3.30 10.50
N VAL A 307 18.86 3.29 11.25
CA VAL A 307 17.80 2.29 11.11
C VAL A 307 16.45 2.96 11.34
N SER A 308 15.79 3.35 10.26
CA SER A 308 14.40 3.79 10.28
C SER A 308 13.55 2.85 9.43
N GLY A 309 12.38 2.47 9.92
CA GLY A 309 11.36 1.73 9.15
C GLY A 309 10.58 2.60 8.16
N SER A 310 10.99 3.86 7.94
CA SER A 310 10.46 4.79 6.96
C SER A 310 11.02 4.52 5.56
N TRP A 311 10.20 4.68 4.52
CA TRP A 311 10.66 4.59 3.13
C TRP A 311 11.63 5.72 2.77
N VAL A 312 11.52 6.86 3.45
CA VAL A 312 12.50 7.95 3.36
C VAL A 312 13.37 7.93 4.61
N ALA A 313 14.68 7.76 4.44
CA ALA A 313 15.61 7.88 5.55
C ALA A 313 15.46 9.29 6.18
N PRO A 314 15.29 9.38 7.52
CA PRO A 314 15.23 10.68 8.17
C PRO A 314 16.49 11.47 7.84
N GLU A 315 16.31 12.64 7.24
CA GLU A 315 17.40 13.54 6.86
C GLU A 315 17.06 14.97 7.23
N ASP A 316 18.09 15.75 7.56
CA ASP A 316 17.92 17.17 7.82
C ASP A 316 17.39 17.92 6.60
N ILE A 317 16.56 18.92 6.85
CA ILE A 317 16.00 19.77 5.80
C ILE A 317 16.89 21.00 5.63
N TRP A 318 17.63 21.04 4.53
CA TRP A 318 18.48 22.17 4.17
C TRP A 318 17.74 23.12 3.23
N LEU A 319 17.69 24.40 3.60
CA LEU A 319 16.93 25.43 2.90
C LEU A 319 17.82 26.62 2.54
N LEU A 320 17.85 26.97 1.25
CA LEU A 320 18.48 28.18 0.76
C LEU A 320 17.40 29.26 0.54
N GLU A 321 17.56 30.43 1.15
CA GLU A 321 16.77 31.62 0.85
C GLU A 321 17.02 32.07 -0.58
N THR A 322 15.93 32.19 -1.34
CA THR A 322 15.93 32.73 -2.70
C THR A 322 14.99 33.94 -2.78
N GLN A 323 14.92 34.59 -3.95
CA GLN A 323 14.01 35.72 -4.16
C GLN A 323 12.54 35.32 -4.03
N ASP A 324 12.20 34.07 -4.38
CA ASP A 324 10.85 33.52 -4.34
C ASP A 324 10.54 32.77 -3.03
N GLY A 325 11.42 32.91 -2.02
CA GLY A 325 11.33 32.23 -0.73
C GLY A 325 12.35 31.10 -0.54
N PRO A 326 12.33 30.41 0.61
CA PRO A 326 13.25 29.31 0.89
C PRO A 326 13.00 28.11 -0.02
N ARG A 327 14.06 27.55 -0.58
CA ARG A 327 14.05 26.39 -1.48
C ARG A 327 14.88 25.25 -0.89
N ARG A 328 14.42 24.01 -1.02
CA ARG A 328 15.09 22.84 -0.44
C ARG A 328 16.25 22.40 -1.31
N VAL A 329 17.39 22.14 -0.67
CA VAL A 329 18.64 21.71 -1.31
C VAL A 329 19.15 20.42 -0.67
N PRO A 330 20.01 19.65 -1.36
CA PRO A 330 20.58 18.44 -0.79
C PRO A 330 21.34 18.73 0.51
N PRO A 331 21.32 17.81 1.49
CA PRO A 331 22.02 17.99 2.76
C PRO A 331 23.55 17.94 2.64
N ASP A 332 24.10 17.47 1.50
CA ASP A 332 25.55 17.38 1.25
C ASP A 332 26.17 18.67 0.66
N VAL A 333 25.38 19.72 0.46
CA VAL A 333 25.88 21.00 -0.05
C VAL A 333 26.80 21.69 0.97
N LYS A 334 28.02 22.02 0.54
CA LYS A 334 29.07 22.55 1.43
C LYS A 334 28.84 23.99 1.92
N ASN A 335 28.05 24.78 1.20
CA ASN A 335 27.75 26.19 1.51
C ASN A 335 26.68 26.77 0.57
N ALA A 336 26.23 28.00 0.85
CA ALA A 336 25.20 28.70 0.08
C ALA A 336 25.52 28.84 -1.42
N LYS A 337 26.80 29.03 -1.80
CA LYS A 337 27.21 29.12 -3.22
C LYS A 337 27.05 27.78 -3.93
N ALA A 338 27.37 26.67 -3.25
CA ALA A 338 27.15 25.33 -3.78
C ALA A 338 25.64 25.02 -3.90
N ALA A 339 24.84 25.37 -2.89
CA ALA A 339 23.39 25.25 -2.90
C ALA A 339 22.75 26.04 -4.06
N ALA A 340 23.12 27.31 -4.25
CA ALA A 340 22.62 28.13 -5.34
C ALA A 340 23.00 27.57 -6.72
N LYS A 341 24.23 27.04 -6.85
CA LYS A 341 24.67 26.37 -8.09
C LYS A 341 23.86 25.11 -8.36
N TRP A 342 23.52 24.34 -7.32
CA TRP A 342 22.69 23.14 -7.43
C TRP A 342 21.27 23.51 -7.88
N LEU A 343 20.61 24.45 -7.20
CA LEU A 343 19.26 24.90 -7.57
C LEU A 343 19.18 25.42 -9.00
N ARG A 344 20.19 26.19 -9.44
CA ARG A 344 20.25 26.68 -10.83
C ARG A 344 20.36 25.54 -11.84
N LYS A 345 20.93 24.40 -11.45
CA LYS A 345 21.09 23.21 -12.29
C LYS A 345 19.85 22.32 -12.26
N SER A 346 19.25 22.10 -11.09
CA SER A 346 18.08 21.23 -10.92
C SER A 346 16.79 21.89 -11.40
N GLY A 347 16.60 23.19 -11.15
CA GLY A 347 15.34 23.91 -11.36
C GLY A 347 14.30 23.63 -10.26
N GLU A 348 14.41 22.50 -9.58
CA GLU A 348 13.43 22.00 -8.60
C GLU A 348 14.03 21.86 -7.20
N ASP A 349 13.14 21.80 -6.21
CA ASP A 349 13.51 21.49 -4.83
C ASP A 349 14.07 20.08 -4.71
N TYR A 350 15.06 19.91 -3.83
CA TYR A 350 15.58 18.59 -3.53
C TYR A 350 14.50 17.72 -2.88
N ARG A 351 14.31 16.54 -3.45
CA ARG A 351 13.53 15.46 -2.86
C ARG A 351 14.48 14.29 -2.57
N PRO A 352 14.41 13.68 -1.37
CA PRO A 352 15.16 12.48 -1.09
C PRO A 352 14.82 11.40 -2.13
N PRO A 353 15.79 10.57 -2.53
CA PRO A 353 15.49 9.41 -3.34
C PRO A 353 14.55 8.48 -2.56
N THR A 354 13.37 8.22 -3.10
CA THR A 354 12.55 7.07 -2.69
C THR A 354 13.28 5.78 -3.06
N PRO A 355 13.41 4.80 -2.15
CA PRO A 355 13.99 3.50 -2.47
C PRO A 355 13.30 2.92 -3.70
N SER A 356 14.08 2.59 -4.72
CA SER A 356 13.60 1.84 -5.87
C SER A 356 13.27 0.42 -5.42
N TYR A 357 12.01 0.00 -5.63
CA TYR A 357 11.59 -1.39 -5.51
C TYR A 357 12.29 -2.30 -6.52
#